data_AF-A0A382UCB8-F1
#
_entry.id   AF-A0A382UCB8-F1
#
_cell.length_a   1.000
_cell.length_b   1.000
_cell.length_c   1.000
_cell.angle_alpha   90.00
_cell.angle_beta   90.00
_cell.angle_gamma   90.00
#
_symmetry.space_group_name_H-M   'P 1'
#
loop_
_entity.id
_entity.type
_entity.pdbx_description
1 polymer ?
#
loop_
_entity_poly.entity_id
_entity_poly.type
_entity_poly.pdbx_seq_one_letter_code
_entity_poly.pdbx_strand_id
1 'polypeptide(L)'
;MVIFTPYFYIAETSLSNHLKWGRSLSIIGTKNYSLMALLLLTALLAGKSVDGYPGGGDGDSAGDAWVEGEVLPKGCWCHGEGDDQLNEGMYNLEGIPNTYVPETIYNITLTVNDTNVERAENDNGRYGGFLAVVTEGEFVSDENYWVGGNGLYLSHNDNSNSVRNWTFQWTAPAEGTGDALFTIYFNAVNGGDGAGGDQWSTLSTVSLGTPQETSSEVSIHELG
;
A
#
# COMPACT_ATOMS: atom_id res chain seq x y z
N MET A 1 -35.70 43.57 -10.53
CA MET A 1 -34.65 42.80 -9.83
C MET A 1 -33.81 42.13 -10.90
N VAL A 2 -32.50 42.34 -10.83
CA VAL A 2 -31.49 41.95 -11.83
C VAL A 2 -31.21 40.44 -11.79
N ILE A 3 -30.92 39.89 -12.97
CA ILE A 3 -30.59 38.51 -13.36
C ILE A 3 -29.38 37.96 -12.57
N PHE A 4 -29.32 36.65 -12.30
CA PHE A 4 -28.07 35.87 -12.44
C PHE A 4 -28.37 34.39 -12.72
N THR A 5 -28.19 33.99 -13.98
CA THR A 5 -28.01 32.59 -14.39
C THR A 5 -26.50 32.31 -14.37
N PRO A 6 -25.99 31.32 -13.63
CA PRO A 6 -24.58 30.99 -13.72
C PRO A 6 -24.28 30.23 -15.02
N TYR A 7 -23.58 30.91 -15.93
CA TYR A 7 -22.76 30.27 -16.96
C TYR A 7 -21.50 29.72 -16.27
N PHE A 8 -21.26 28.41 -16.35
CA PHE A 8 -19.92 27.87 -16.13
C PHE A 8 -19.31 27.46 -17.46
N TYR A 9 -18.14 28.05 -17.70
CA TYR A 9 -17.30 27.97 -18.88
C TYR A 9 -16.62 26.59 -18.90
N ILE A 10 -16.83 25.78 -19.93
CA ILE A 10 -15.97 24.62 -20.22
C ILE A 10 -14.86 25.14 -21.13
N ALA A 11 -13.66 25.30 -20.57
CA ALA A 11 -12.46 25.55 -21.36
C ALA A 11 -11.94 24.21 -21.89
N GLU A 12 -12.48 23.76 -23.02
CA GLU A 12 -11.75 22.87 -23.92
C GLU A 12 -10.73 23.71 -24.69
N THR A 13 -9.44 23.33 -24.67
CA THR A 13 -8.52 23.32 -25.82
C THR A 13 -7.07 23.17 -25.35
N SER A 14 -6.49 21.97 -25.57
CA SER A 14 -5.10 21.74 -26.02
C SER A 14 -4.62 20.33 -25.63
N LEU A 15 -5.24 19.29 -26.17
CA LEU A 15 -4.71 17.92 -26.07
C LEU A 15 -4.85 17.10 -27.36
N SER A 16 -5.03 17.77 -28.50
CA SER A 16 -5.04 17.13 -29.81
C SER A 16 -4.32 18.02 -30.81
N ASN A 17 -2.98 17.88 -30.90
CA ASN A 17 -2.20 18.15 -32.11
C ASN A 17 -0.69 17.83 -32.00
N HIS A 18 -0.31 16.74 -31.33
CA HIS A 18 1.07 16.20 -31.44
C HIS A 18 1.13 14.70 -31.78
N LEU A 19 0.11 14.21 -32.50
CA LEU A 19 0.06 12.84 -33.03
C LEU A 19 0.24 12.80 -34.54
N LYS A 20 1.07 13.67 -35.14
CA LYS A 20 1.58 13.50 -36.50
C LYS A 20 2.97 14.10 -36.60
N TRP A 21 3.89 13.32 -37.19
CA TRP A 21 5.32 13.55 -37.44
C TRP A 21 6.28 12.88 -36.44
N GLY A 22 6.81 11.74 -36.88
CA GLY A 22 7.93 11.07 -36.25
C GLY A 22 9.17 11.96 -36.25
N ARG A 23 9.69 12.19 -35.05
CA ARG A 23 11.11 12.40 -34.78
C ARG A 23 11.43 11.58 -33.55
N SER A 24 12.49 10.78 -33.67
CA SER A 24 13.18 10.15 -32.55
C SER A 24 13.32 11.17 -31.41
N LEU A 25 12.61 10.93 -30.31
CA LEU A 25 12.83 11.59 -29.04
C LEU A 25 13.51 10.53 -28.16
N SER A 26 14.82 10.34 -28.32
CA SER A 26 15.62 9.84 -27.22
C SER A 26 15.61 10.94 -26.16
N ILE A 27 14.64 10.93 -25.27
CA ILE A 27 14.68 11.75 -24.06
C ILE A 27 15.68 11.07 -23.13
N ILE A 28 16.94 11.42 -23.33
CA ILE A 28 17.99 11.13 -22.36
C ILE A 28 17.68 12.01 -21.15
N GLY A 29 17.18 11.39 -20.08
CA GLY A 29 17.23 11.98 -18.74
C GLY A 29 16.00 12.71 -18.21
N THR A 30 14.79 12.14 -18.35
CA THR A 30 13.71 12.49 -17.42
C THR A 30 13.49 11.31 -16.48
N LYS A 31 13.87 11.48 -15.21
CA LYS A 31 13.50 10.58 -14.11
C LYS A 31 12.02 10.20 -14.26
N ASN A 32 11.72 8.91 -14.11
CA ASN A 32 10.45 8.24 -14.43
C ASN A 32 9.27 8.65 -13.52
N TYR A 33 9.08 9.94 -13.25
CA TYR A 33 7.95 10.46 -12.47
C TYR A 33 6.59 10.22 -13.16
N SER A 34 6.60 9.95 -14.48
CA SER A 34 5.39 9.68 -15.27
C SER A 34 4.80 8.29 -14.99
N LEU A 35 5.64 7.28 -14.72
CA LEU A 35 5.17 5.95 -14.28
C LEU A 35 4.64 5.99 -12.84
N MET A 36 5.30 6.74 -11.94
CA MET A 36 4.83 6.98 -10.57
C MET A 36 3.44 7.61 -10.54
N ALA A 37 3.19 8.62 -11.39
CA ALA A 37 1.90 9.30 -11.45
C ALA A 37 0.78 8.37 -11.94
N LEU A 38 1.06 7.39 -12.80
CA LEU A 38 0.06 6.46 -13.34
C LEU A 38 -0.25 5.28 -12.41
N LEU A 39 0.75 4.80 -11.65
CA LEU A 39 0.57 3.81 -10.58
C LEU A 39 -0.26 4.37 -9.42
N LEU A 40 -0.02 5.63 -9.03
CA LEU A 40 -0.80 6.31 -7.99
C LEU A 40 -2.24 6.62 -8.42
N LEU A 41 -2.49 6.87 -9.71
CA LEU A 41 -3.82 7.28 -10.22
C LEU A 41 -4.79 6.11 -10.41
N THR A 42 -4.31 4.86 -10.51
CA THR A 42 -5.16 3.67 -10.67
C THR A 42 -5.70 3.11 -9.36
N ALA A 43 -5.16 3.56 -8.21
CA ALA A 43 -5.59 3.12 -6.87
C ALA A 43 -6.86 3.84 -6.37
N LEU A 44 -7.39 4.80 -7.12
CA LEU A 44 -8.56 5.59 -6.74
C LEU A 44 -9.71 5.24 -7.69
N LEU A 45 -10.61 4.33 -7.27
CA LEU A 45 -12.04 4.22 -7.64
C LEU A 45 -12.54 2.75 -7.67
N ALA A 46 -13.14 2.28 -6.57
CA ALA A 46 -14.44 1.57 -6.50
C ALA A 46 -14.56 0.86 -5.14
N GLY A 47 -15.54 1.26 -4.32
CA GLY A 47 -15.79 0.64 -3.01
C GLY A 47 -16.18 -0.83 -3.13
N LYS A 48 -15.38 -1.70 -2.51
CA LYS A 48 -15.71 -3.08 -2.15
C LYS A 48 -15.03 -3.38 -0.80
N SER A 49 -15.80 -3.94 0.12
CA SER A 49 -15.32 -4.43 1.41
C SER A 49 -14.58 -5.76 1.21
N VAL A 50 -13.44 -5.93 1.87
CA VAL A 50 -12.77 -7.22 2.01
C VAL A 50 -12.89 -7.65 3.46
N ASP A 51 -13.17 -8.93 3.70
CA ASP A 51 -13.27 -9.47 5.05
C ASP A 51 -11.90 -9.41 5.74
N GLY A 52 -11.81 -8.64 6.83
CA GLY A 52 -10.69 -8.71 7.76
C GLY A 52 -10.77 -10.01 8.57
N TYR A 53 -9.72 -10.83 8.50
CA TYR A 53 -9.65 -12.07 9.27
C TYR A 53 -9.00 -11.84 10.63
N PRO A 54 -9.56 -12.39 11.72
CA PRO A 54 -8.98 -12.15 13.04
C PRO A 54 -7.59 -12.77 13.28
N GLY A 55 -7.28 -13.86 12.57
CA GLY A 55 -5.94 -14.46 12.52
C GLY A 55 -5.06 -13.84 11.43
N GLY A 56 -5.49 -12.73 10.83
CA GLY A 56 -4.85 -12.09 9.68
C GLY A 56 -4.49 -13.08 8.58
N GLY A 57 -3.26 -13.03 8.11
CA GLY A 57 -2.77 -13.86 7.01
C GLY A 57 -2.74 -15.36 7.29
N ASP A 58 -2.70 -15.77 8.57
CA ASP A 58 -2.70 -17.17 9.02
C ASP A 58 -4.13 -17.77 9.08
N GLY A 59 -5.17 -16.99 8.85
CA GLY A 59 -6.56 -17.46 8.89
C GLY A 59 -6.88 -18.51 7.82
N ASP A 60 -7.80 -19.43 8.12
CA ASP A 60 -8.20 -20.54 7.22
C ASP A 60 -8.69 -20.09 5.82
N SER A 61 -9.18 -18.85 5.71
CA SER A 61 -9.64 -18.22 4.45
C SER A 61 -8.76 -17.05 4.00
N ALA A 62 -7.59 -16.88 4.62
CA ALA A 62 -6.63 -15.82 4.33
C ALA A 62 -5.50 -16.32 3.41
N GLY A 63 -4.27 -15.84 3.63
CA GLY A 63 -3.10 -16.23 2.86
C GLY A 63 -2.91 -15.50 1.52
N ASP A 64 -2.03 -16.02 0.68
CA ASP A 64 -1.65 -15.40 -0.60
C ASP A 64 -2.86 -15.19 -1.53
N ALA A 65 -3.75 -16.17 -1.60
CA ALA A 65 -4.95 -16.08 -2.44
C ALA A 65 -5.89 -14.95 -2.01
N TRP A 66 -5.96 -14.67 -0.70
CA TRP A 66 -6.71 -13.53 -0.17
C TRP A 66 -6.04 -12.21 -0.56
N VAL A 67 -4.71 -12.10 -0.38
CA VAL A 67 -3.99 -10.88 -0.77
C VAL A 67 -4.12 -10.60 -2.27
N GLU A 68 -3.84 -11.60 -3.11
CA GLU A 68 -3.81 -11.45 -4.56
C GLU A 68 -5.21 -11.34 -5.20
N GLY A 69 -6.19 -12.08 -4.67
CA GLY A 69 -7.53 -12.16 -5.25
C GLY A 69 -8.50 -11.09 -4.72
N GLU A 70 -8.31 -10.67 -3.48
CA GLU A 70 -9.22 -9.76 -2.79
C GLU A 70 -8.57 -8.41 -2.54
N VAL A 71 -7.39 -8.37 -1.91
CA VAL A 71 -6.80 -7.11 -1.42
C VAL A 71 -6.22 -6.26 -2.52
N LEU A 72 -5.27 -6.78 -3.29
CA LEU A 72 -4.57 -6.02 -4.33
C LEU A 72 -5.50 -5.51 -5.44
N PRO A 73 -6.45 -6.31 -5.98
CA PRO A 73 -7.27 -5.88 -7.11
C PRO A 73 -8.41 -4.93 -6.72
N LYS A 74 -8.90 -5.01 -5.49
CA LYS A 74 -10.08 -4.25 -5.05
C LYS A 74 -9.69 -3.02 -4.23
N GLY A 75 -8.41 -2.91 -3.84
CA GLY A 75 -8.04 -2.13 -2.67
C GLY A 75 -8.70 -2.73 -1.42
N CYS A 76 -8.37 -2.22 -0.23
CA CYS A 76 -8.97 -2.74 0.99
C CYS A 76 -9.33 -1.63 1.96
N TRP A 77 -10.63 -1.38 2.03
CA TRP A 77 -11.34 -1.13 3.28
C TRP A 77 -11.49 -2.53 3.90
N CYS A 78 -10.74 -2.87 4.96
CA CYS A 78 -10.77 -4.18 5.62
C CYS A 78 -12.11 -4.49 6.31
N HIS A 79 -13.13 -3.65 6.11
CA HIS A 79 -14.42 -3.68 6.77
C HIS A 79 -15.52 -3.03 5.94
N GLY A 80 -16.76 -3.46 6.18
CA GLY A 80 -17.97 -3.09 5.44
C GLY A 80 -18.66 -1.81 5.92
N GLU A 81 -19.96 -1.66 5.62
CA GLU A 81 -20.75 -0.51 6.06
C GLU A 81 -20.81 -0.43 7.60
N GLY A 82 -20.38 0.69 8.17
CA GLY A 82 -20.38 0.92 9.63
C GLY A 82 -19.04 1.37 10.22
N ASP A 83 -17.98 1.40 9.40
CA ASP A 83 -16.63 1.71 9.84
C ASP A 83 -16.18 3.12 9.45
N ASP A 84 -15.49 3.77 10.38
CA ASP A 84 -14.91 5.08 10.16
C ASP A 84 -13.45 4.97 9.70
N GLN A 85 -13.06 5.79 8.74
CA GLN A 85 -11.66 5.92 8.37
C GLN A 85 -10.89 6.64 9.49
N LEU A 86 -9.75 6.09 9.91
CA LEU A 86 -8.86 6.77 10.86
C LEU A 86 -8.40 8.10 10.29
N ASN A 87 -8.48 9.16 11.10
CA ASN A 87 -7.98 10.47 10.71
C ASN A 87 -6.44 10.46 10.58
N GLU A 88 -5.91 11.25 9.65
CA GLU A 88 -4.47 11.50 9.58
C GLU A 88 -3.94 12.03 10.93
N GLY A 89 -2.78 11.52 11.35
CA GLY A 89 -2.18 11.84 12.66
C GLY A 89 -2.54 10.86 13.78
N MET A 90 -3.48 9.94 13.55
CA MET A 90 -3.84 8.88 14.50
C MET A 90 -2.99 7.61 14.34
N TYR A 91 -2.01 7.62 13.43
CA TYR A 91 -1.09 6.54 13.18
C TYR A 91 0.28 7.08 12.77
N ASN A 92 1.30 6.24 12.89
CA ASN A 92 2.68 6.55 12.57
C ASN A 92 3.39 5.32 12.01
N LEU A 93 4.29 5.53 11.05
CA LEU A 93 5.15 4.51 10.48
C LEU A 93 6.60 4.98 10.53
N GLU A 94 7.45 4.19 11.17
CA GLU A 94 8.87 4.50 11.35
C GLU A 94 9.74 3.35 10.84
N GLY A 95 11.00 3.65 10.52
CA GLY A 95 12.01 2.64 10.21
C GLY A 95 12.23 2.35 8.73
N ILE A 96 11.35 2.80 7.84
CA ILE A 96 11.58 2.79 6.39
C ILE A 96 12.45 4.00 6.02
N PRO A 97 13.67 3.80 5.47
CA PRO A 97 14.51 4.92 5.07
C PRO A 97 14.01 5.53 3.75
N ASN A 98 14.28 6.82 3.53
CA ASN A 98 14.02 7.47 2.23
C ASN A 98 14.80 6.82 1.08
N THR A 99 15.98 6.26 1.37
CA THR A 99 16.82 5.51 0.44
C THR A 99 17.39 4.33 1.20
N TYR A 100 17.12 3.12 0.74
CA TYR A 100 17.64 1.92 1.38
C TYR A 100 19.09 1.66 0.95
N VAL A 101 19.83 0.98 1.81
CA VAL A 101 21.11 0.35 1.46
C VAL A 101 20.79 -1.08 1.02
N PRO A 102 21.25 -1.55 -0.16
CA PRO A 102 20.95 -2.90 -0.63
C PRO A 102 21.26 -3.97 0.41
N GLU A 103 20.43 -5.01 0.44
CA GLU A 103 20.57 -6.18 1.33
C GLU A 103 20.59 -5.85 2.84
N THR A 104 20.19 -4.64 3.23
CA THR A 104 20.14 -4.20 4.63
C THR A 104 18.78 -4.51 5.25
N ILE A 105 18.78 -5.01 6.48
CA ILE A 105 17.58 -5.27 7.26
C ILE A 105 17.18 -4.02 8.04
N TYR A 106 15.91 -3.62 7.90
CA TYR A 106 15.31 -2.50 8.60
C TYR A 106 14.23 -2.98 9.56
N ASN A 107 14.25 -2.48 10.81
CA ASN A 107 13.14 -2.62 11.74
C ASN A 107 12.11 -1.54 11.46
N ILE A 108 10.91 -1.93 11.07
CA ILE A 108 9.78 -1.05 10.75
C ILE A 108 8.79 -1.14 11.90
N THR A 109 8.27 0.01 12.35
CA THR A 109 7.25 0.06 13.40
C THR A 109 6.01 0.79 12.89
N LEU A 110 4.89 0.09 12.88
CA LEU A 110 3.56 0.64 12.65
C LEU A 110 2.88 0.85 14.01
N THR A 111 2.45 2.08 14.29
CA THR A 111 1.70 2.40 15.51
C THR A 111 0.37 3.05 15.14
N VAL A 112 -0.72 2.56 15.73
CA VAL A 112 -2.06 3.14 15.64
C VAL A 112 -2.43 3.67 17.02
N ASN A 113 -2.47 5.00 17.16
CA ASN A 113 -2.67 5.72 18.40
C ASN A 113 -4.13 6.17 18.59
N ASP A 114 -5.08 5.55 17.90
CA ASP A 114 -6.48 5.92 18.07
C ASP A 114 -7.02 5.51 19.43
N THR A 115 -7.46 6.50 20.21
CA THR A 115 -8.07 6.28 21.53
C THR A 115 -9.60 6.40 21.50
N ASN A 116 -10.19 6.71 20.34
CA ASN A 116 -11.61 6.97 20.18
C ASN A 116 -12.41 5.72 19.82
N VAL A 117 -11.74 4.62 19.44
CA VAL A 117 -12.39 3.31 19.26
C VAL A 117 -12.87 2.78 20.62
N GLU A 118 -14.16 2.98 20.89
CA GLU A 118 -14.84 2.46 22.08
C GLU A 118 -14.89 0.93 22.02
N ARG A 119 -14.55 0.26 23.14
CA ARG A 119 -14.55 -1.20 23.21
C ARG A 119 -15.98 -1.74 23.19
N ALA A 120 -16.18 -2.85 22.49
CA ALA A 120 -17.47 -3.53 22.48
C ALA A 120 -17.82 -4.11 23.88
N GLU A 121 -19.11 -4.19 24.20
CA GLU A 121 -19.61 -4.79 25.45
C GLU A 121 -19.15 -6.25 25.63
N ASN A 122 -19.15 -7.02 24.53
CA ASN A 122 -18.62 -8.39 24.48
C ASN A 122 -17.23 -8.37 23.82
N ASP A 123 -16.25 -7.88 24.56
CA ASP A 123 -14.87 -7.74 24.07
C ASP A 123 -14.15 -9.11 23.94
N ASN A 124 -13.73 -9.46 22.73
CA ASN A 124 -12.97 -10.66 22.40
C ASN A 124 -11.45 -10.53 22.56
N GLY A 125 -10.96 -9.39 23.05
CA GLY A 125 -9.55 -9.12 23.35
C GLY A 125 -8.71 -8.63 22.17
N ARG A 126 -9.29 -8.49 20.97
CA ARG A 126 -8.57 -8.02 19.77
C ARG A 126 -8.56 -6.50 19.72
N TYR A 127 -7.43 -5.92 19.33
CA TYR A 127 -7.21 -4.46 19.33
C TYR A 127 -6.86 -3.89 17.96
N GLY A 128 -6.34 -4.71 17.05
CA GLY A 128 -6.04 -4.28 15.71
C GLY A 128 -5.51 -5.40 14.83
N GLY A 129 -5.16 -5.01 13.63
CA GLY A 129 -4.56 -5.86 12.62
C GLY A 129 -3.95 -5.02 11.51
N PHE A 130 -3.15 -5.67 10.67
CA PHE A 130 -2.59 -5.05 9.48
C PHE A 130 -2.30 -6.06 8.39
N LEU A 131 -2.13 -5.55 7.18
CA LEU A 131 -1.53 -6.21 6.03
C LEU A 131 -0.59 -5.20 5.36
N ALA A 132 0.69 -5.55 5.28
CA ALA A 132 1.70 -4.82 4.55
C ALA A 132 2.06 -5.58 3.27
N VAL A 133 2.16 -4.85 2.17
CA VAL A 133 2.60 -5.33 0.87
C VAL A 133 3.78 -4.49 0.44
N VAL A 134 4.85 -5.12 -0.03
CA VAL A 134 5.99 -4.44 -0.64
C VAL A 134 6.19 -4.93 -2.07
N THR A 135 6.62 -4.04 -2.97
CA THR A 135 6.94 -4.42 -4.35
C THR A 135 8.31 -5.08 -4.48
N GLU A 136 9.27 -4.71 -3.63
CA GLU A 136 10.65 -5.14 -3.71
C GLU A 136 11.26 -5.39 -2.31
N GLY A 137 12.20 -6.33 -2.23
CA GLY A 137 12.74 -6.83 -0.97
C GLY A 137 11.79 -7.83 -0.31
N GLU A 138 12.08 -8.23 0.92
CA GLU A 138 11.34 -9.32 1.57
C GLU A 138 11.15 -9.04 3.06
N PHE A 139 9.93 -9.25 3.57
CA PHE A 139 9.66 -9.27 4.99
C PHE A 139 10.28 -10.51 5.64
N VAL A 140 10.83 -10.32 6.83
CA VAL A 140 11.46 -11.40 7.60
C VAL A 140 10.40 -12.10 8.44
N SER A 141 10.38 -13.44 8.37
CA SER A 141 9.46 -14.26 9.17
C SER A 141 9.71 -14.12 10.67
N ASP A 142 8.62 -14.10 11.42
CA ASP A 142 8.57 -14.02 12.87
C ASP A 142 7.34 -14.80 13.37
N GLU A 143 7.35 -15.32 14.60
CA GLU A 143 6.19 -16.07 15.12
C GLU A 143 4.93 -15.21 15.31
N ASN A 144 5.10 -13.89 15.40
CA ASN A 144 4.01 -12.94 15.57
C ASN A 144 3.34 -12.53 14.26
N TYR A 145 3.87 -12.96 13.11
CA TYR A 145 3.36 -12.52 11.81
C TYR A 145 3.27 -13.67 10.81
N TRP A 146 2.27 -13.57 9.94
CA TRP A 146 2.22 -14.35 8.73
C TRP A 146 3.04 -13.66 7.63
N VAL A 147 3.84 -14.42 6.90
CA VAL A 147 4.57 -13.95 5.70
C VAL A 147 4.15 -14.77 4.49
N GLY A 148 3.77 -14.07 3.41
CA GLY A 148 3.31 -14.66 2.16
C GLY A 148 3.93 -14.01 0.94
N GLY A 149 3.50 -14.44 -0.25
CA GLY A 149 3.94 -13.87 -1.53
C GLY A 149 5.44 -13.95 -1.72
N ASN A 150 6.08 -15.03 -1.25
CA ASN A 150 7.53 -15.17 -1.22
C ASN A 150 8.25 -13.99 -0.51
N GLY A 151 7.69 -13.55 0.61
CA GLY A 151 8.26 -12.45 1.42
C GLY A 151 7.67 -11.07 1.11
N LEU A 152 6.83 -10.93 0.07
CA LEU A 152 6.25 -9.64 -0.31
C LEU A 152 5.05 -9.22 0.53
N TYR A 153 4.42 -10.16 1.24
CA TYR A 153 3.25 -9.91 2.07
C TYR A 153 3.56 -10.20 3.53
N LEU A 154 3.10 -9.32 4.41
CA LEU A 154 3.20 -9.50 5.86
C LEU A 154 1.87 -9.12 6.49
N SER A 155 1.31 -9.98 7.34
CA SER A 155 0.10 -9.66 8.08
C SER A 155 0.25 -10.04 9.54
N HIS A 156 -0.53 -9.38 10.40
CA HIS A 156 -0.74 -9.83 11.76
C HIS A 156 -1.24 -11.29 11.81
N ASN A 157 -1.07 -11.94 12.95
CA ASN A 157 -1.75 -13.20 13.26
C ASN A 157 -2.33 -13.17 14.68
N ASP A 158 -2.76 -14.32 15.20
CA ASP A 158 -3.34 -14.43 16.54
C ASP A 158 -2.40 -13.99 17.68
N ASN A 159 -1.09 -14.04 17.47
CA ASN A 159 -0.11 -13.58 18.47
C ASN A 159 0.02 -12.06 18.51
N SER A 160 -0.40 -11.36 17.44
CA SER A 160 -0.24 -9.91 17.28
C SER A 160 -1.56 -9.17 17.05
N ASN A 161 -2.72 -9.79 17.24
CA ASN A 161 -4.02 -9.13 17.04
C ASN A 161 -4.54 -8.39 18.28
N SER A 162 -3.88 -8.54 19.43
CA SER A 162 -4.25 -7.90 20.70
C SER A 162 -3.51 -6.58 20.97
N VAL A 163 -2.85 -6.01 19.96
CA VAL A 163 -2.05 -4.78 20.07
C VAL A 163 -2.41 -3.79 18.95
N ARG A 164 -1.86 -2.56 19.07
CA ARG A 164 -1.92 -1.50 18.03
C ARG A 164 -0.54 -0.98 17.66
N ASN A 165 0.50 -1.70 18.05
CA ASN A 165 1.88 -1.38 17.75
C ASN A 165 2.56 -2.67 17.30
N TRP A 166 3.05 -2.68 16.07
CA TRP A 166 3.70 -3.82 15.45
C TRP A 166 5.09 -3.40 15.00
N THR A 167 6.09 -4.19 15.39
CA THR A 167 7.46 -4.06 14.89
C THR A 167 7.81 -5.31 14.09
N PHE A 168 8.19 -5.13 12.84
CA PHE A 168 8.55 -6.19 11.92
C PHE A 168 9.81 -5.81 11.12
N GLN A 169 10.36 -6.77 10.40
CA GLN A 169 11.61 -6.60 9.68
C GLN A 169 11.39 -6.72 8.17
N TRP A 170 12.10 -5.87 7.43
CA TRP A 170 12.18 -5.92 5.97
C TRP A 170 13.64 -5.91 5.54
N THR A 171 14.00 -6.87 4.69
CA THR A 171 15.30 -6.93 4.01
C THR A 171 15.16 -6.19 2.69
N ALA A 172 15.92 -5.10 2.55
CA ALA A 172 15.96 -4.36 1.29
C ALA A 172 16.52 -5.22 0.15
N PRO A 173 16.04 -5.02 -1.10
CA PRO A 173 16.47 -5.84 -2.22
C PRO A 173 17.94 -5.59 -2.60
N ALA A 174 18.44 -6.38 -3.54
CA ALA A 174 19.78 -6.23 -4.10
C ALA A 174 19.96 -4.88 -4.84
N GLU A 175 21.21 -4.53 -5.09
CA GLU A 175 21.56 -3.36 -5.89
C GLU A 175 21.02 -3.52 -7.32
N GLY A 176 20.41 -2.47 -7.86
CA GLY A 176 19.87 -2.47 -9.22
C GLY A 176 18.48 -3.08 -9.35
N THR A 177 17.78 -3.34 -8.23
CA THR A 177 16.37 -3.78 -8.26
C THR A 177 15.40 -2.63 -8.54
N GLY A 178 15.64 -1.44 -7.97
CA GLY A 178 14.76 -0.27 -8.10
C GLY A 178 14.07 0.12 -6.79
N ASP A 179 13.06 0.98 -6.86
CA ASP A 179 12.40 1.52 -5.67
C ASP A 179 11.47 0.48 -5.02
N ALA A 180 11.44 0.43 -3.69
CA ALA A 180 10.51 -0.41 -2.93
C ALA A 180 9.29 0.42 -2.52
N LEU A 181 8.12 0.09 -3.06
CA LEU A 181 6.84 0.68 -2.68
C LEU A 181 6.17 -0.21 -1.63
N PHE A 182 5.89 0.39 -0.48
CA PHE A 182 5.09 -0.21 0.58
C PHE A 182 3.66 0.30 0.51
N THR A 183 2.71 -0.60 0.66
CA THR A 183 1.30 -0.29 0.90
C THR A 183 0.86 -1.05 2.14
N ILE A 184 0.38 -0.34 3.14
CA ILE A 184 0.03 -0.91 4.44
C ILE A 184 -1.41 -0.55 4.77
N TYR A 185 -2.23 -1.58 4.93
CA TYR A 185 -3.60 -1.52 5.42
C TYR A 185 -3.59 -1.88 6.90
N PHE A 186 -4.35 -1.16 7.72
CA PHE A 186 -4.40 -1.44 9.15
C PHE A 186 -5.72 -0.98 9.77
N ASN A 187 -6.08 -1.62 10.88
CA ASN A 187 -7.28 -1.32 11.64
C ASN A 187 -7.01 -1.22 13.14
N ALA A 188 -7.79 -0.35 13.77
CA ALA A 188 -8.02 -0.32 15.20
C ALA A 188 -9.39 -0.94 15.45
N VAL A 189 -9.41 -2.15 16.02
CA VAL A 189 -10.65 -2.88 16.27
C VAL A 189 -11.17 -2.63 17.69
N ASN A 190 -12.48 -2.75 17.88
CA ASN A 190 -13.15 -2.57 19.16
C ASN A 190 -13.33 -3.88 19.95
N GLY A 191 -12.98 -5.02 19.37
CA GLY A 191 -13.11 -6.33 20.00
C GLY A 191 -14.52 -6.92 19.96
N GLY A 192 -15.45 -6.34 19.22
CA GLY A 192 -16.78 -6.88 19.01
C GLY A 192 -16.81 -8.02 17.98
N ASP A 193 -18.01 -8.55 17.76
CA ASP A 193 -18.27 -9.47 16.66
C ASP A 193 -18.60 -8.67 15.39
N GLY A 194 -17.80 -8.89 14.34
CA GLY A 194 -17.91 -8.16 13.08
C GLY A 194 -17.21 -6.81 13.10
N ALA A 195 -17.48 -6.00 12.07
CA ALA A 195 -16.76 -4.75 11.81
C ALA A 195 -17.29 -3.52 12.58
N GLY A 196 -18.54 -3.57 13.05
CA GLY A 196 -19.22 -2.39 13.58
C GLY A 196 -18.48 -1.72 14.74
N GLY A 197 -18.08 -0.46 14.56
CA GLY A 197 -17.34 0.32 15.55
C GLY A 197 -15.81 0.18 15.46
N ASP A 198 -15.31 -0.58 14.49
CA ASP A 198 -13.90 -0.57 14.13
C ASP A 198 -13.55 0.68 13.31
N GLN A 199 -12.25 0.96 13.25
CA GLN A 199 -11.70 2.00 12.39
C GLN A 199 -10.52 1.45 11.62
N TRP A 200 -10.27 1.97 10.43
CA TRP A 200 -9.21 1.46 9.55
C TRP A 200 -8.61 2.59 8.71
N SER A 201 -7.42 2.37 8.18
CA SER A 201 -6.80 3.26 7.20
C SER A 201 -5.76 2.52 6.36
N THR A 202 -5.24 3.23 5.37
CA THR A 202 -4.18 2.78 4.49
C THR A 202 -3.13 3.87 4.36
N LEU A 203 -1.89 3.47 4.17
CA LEU A 203 -0.80 4.36 3.79
C LEU A 203 0.07 3.70 2.74
N SER A 204 0.75 4.52 1.95
CA SER A 204 1.81 4.07 1.07
C SER A 204 3.06 4.93 1.24
N THR A 205 4.23 4.31 1.16
CA THR A 205 5.52 5.00 1.20
C THR A 205 6.53 4.30 0.31
N VAL A 206 7.54 5.03 -0.15
CA VAL A 206 8.57 4.54 -1.06
C VAL A 206 9.93 4.67 -0.41
N SER A 207 10.71 3.59 -0.45
CA SER A 207 12.14 3.63 -0.18
C SER A 207 12.91 3.57 -1.49
N LEU A 208 13.71 4.59 -1.78
CA LEU A 208 14.42 4.71 -3.05
C LEU A 208 15.59 3.73 -3.13
N GLY A 209 15.70 3.05 -4.27
CA GLY A 209 16.79 2.14 -4.59
C GLY A 209 17.81 2.74 -5.55
N THR A 210 18.83 1.96 -5.90
CA THR A 210 19.62 2.26 -7.09
C THR A 210 18.78 1.98 -8.34
N PRO A 211 18.92 2.77 -9.41
CA PRO A 211 18.13 2.57 -10.62
C PRO A 211 18.26 1.15 -11.14
N GLN A 212 17.15 0.60 -11.64
CA GLN A 212 17.16 -0.73 -12.23
C GLN A 212 18.16 -0.79 -13.38
N GLU A 213 19.02 -1.81 -13.40
CA GLU A 213 19.92 -2.06 -14.53
C GLU A 213 19.08 -2.28 -15.78
N THR A 214 19.01 -1.29 -16.67
CA THR A 214 18.34 -1.46 -17.94
C THR A 214 19.16 -2.45 -18.76
N SER A 215 18.56 -3.59 -19.15
CA SER A 215 19.12 -4.43 -20.21
C SER A 215 19.45 -3.52 -21.39
N SER A 216 20.74 -3.35 -21.66
CA SER A 216 21.20 -2.59 -22.82
C SER A 216 20.57 -3.24 -24.05
N GLU A 217 19.67 -2.51 -24.71
CA GLU A 217 19.22 -2.84 -26.07
C GLU A 217 20.48 -3.04 -26.93
N VAL A 218 20.79 -4.29 -27.26
CA VAL A 218 21.87 -4.59 -28.21
C VAL A 218 21.41 -4.02 -29.53
N SER A 219 22.03 -2.92 -29.96
CA SER A 219 21.74 -2.33 -31.26
C SER A 219 22.02 -3.38 -32.33
N ILE A 220 20.99 -3.72 -33.09
CA ILE A 220 21.05 -4.62 -34.27
C ILE A 220 22.02 -4.14 -35.37
N HIS A 221 22.75 -3.04 -35.16
CA HIS A 221 23.82 -2.56 -36.04
C HIS A 221 25.20 -3.19 -35.76
N GLU A 222 25.36 -4.00 -34.70
CA GLU A 222 26.60 -4.78 -34.45
C GLU A 222 26.51 -6.26 -34.89
N LEU A 223 25.35 -6.71 -35.38
CA LEU A 223 25.24 -7.99 -36.07
C LEU A 223 25.35 -7.71 -37.57
N GLY A 224 26.55 -7.95 -38.09
CA GLY A 224 27.00 -7.56 -39.44
C GLY A 224 26.20 -8.12 -40.62
#